data_AF-A0A921EM44-F1
#
_entry.id   AF-A0A921EM44-F1
#
_cell.length_a   1.000
_cell.length_b   1.000
_cell.length_c   1.000
_cell.angle_alpha   90.00
_cell.angle_beta   90.00
_cell.angle_gamma   90.00
#
_symmetry.space_group_name_H-M   'P 1'
#
loop_
_entity.id
_entity.type
_entity.pdbx_description
1 polymer ?
#
loop_
_entity_poly.entity_id
_entity_poly.type
_entity_poly.pdbx_seq_one_letter_code
_entity_poly.pdbx_strand_id
1 'polypeptide(L)' 'CRIEVADEVTTTTHDYSFARITLTTFWCTLADGDPTATEHEELAWVPTANLASLEWAPADIPAVELITASVA' A
#
# COMPACT_ATOMS: atom_id res chain seq x y z
N CYS A 1 11.22 -3.35 12.70
CA CYS A 1 12.04 -2.98 11.53
C CYS A 1 12.20 -1.46 11.45
N ARG A 2 13.12 -0.99 10.61
CA ARG A 2 13.32 0.42 10.26
C ARG A 2 13.10 0.59 8.75
N ILE A 3 12.40 1.65 8.38
CA ILE A 3 12.20 2.03 6.98
C ILE A 3 12.76 3.44 6.71
N GLU A 4 13.10 3.68 5.46
CA GLU A 4 13.38 5.01 4.91
C GLU A 4 12.22 5.40 3.99
N VAL A 5 11.56 6.50 4.31
CA VAL A 5 10.41 7.02 3.54
C VAL A 5 10.95 7.91 2.41
N ALA A 6 10.41 7.72 1.21
CA ALA A 6 10.76 8.44 0.00
C ALA A 6 9.55 9.23 -0.52
N ASP A 7 9.39 9.29 -1.85
CA ASP A 7 8.36 10.10 -2.48
C ASP A 7 6.93 9.59 -2.23
N GLU A 8 5.98 10.53 -2.19
CA GLU A 8 4.56 10.22 -2.19
C GLU A 8 4.16 9.56 -3.51
N VAL A 9 3.39 8.48 -3.43
CA VAL A 9 2.75 7.85 -4.59
C VAL A 9 1.46 8.58 -4.93
N THR A 10 0.56 8.69 -3.94
CA THR A 10 -0.74 9.35 -4.09
C THR A 10 -1.40 9.58 -2.73
N THR A 11 -2.31 10.56 -2.69
CA THR A 11 -3.30 10.71 -1.62
C THR A 11 -4.70 10.45 -2.19
N THR A 12 -5.41 9.48 -1.62
CA THR A 12 -6.76 9.07 -2.03
C THR A 12 -7.76 9.37 -0.91
N THR A 13 -8.96 9.80 -1.26
CA THR A 13 -10.06 9.99 -0.31
C THR A 13 -11.26 9.18 -0.76
N HIS A 14 -11.76 8.33 0.13
CA HIS A 14 -12.93 7.49 -0.11
C HIS A 14 -13.98 7.70 0.98
N ASP A 15 -15.21 7.95 0.52
CA ASP A 15 -16.38 8.14 1.38
C ASP A 15 -17.08 6.81 1.60
N TYR A 16 -16.97 6.28 2.81
CA TYR A 16 -17.75 5.14 3.28
C TYR A 16 -19.02 5.63 3.98
N SER A 17 -20.02 4.76 4.08
CA SER A 17 -21.28 5.07 4.77
C SER A 17 -21.11 5.47 6.24
N PHE A 18 -20.01 5.03 6.88
CA PHE A 18 -19.71 5.29 8.29
C PHE A 18 -18.64 6.38 8.51
N ALA A 19 -17.77 6.64 7.53
CA ALA A 19 -16.68 7.61 7.67
C ALA A 19 -16.09 8.01 6.30
N ARG A 20 -15.43 9.17 6.27
CA ARG A 20 -14.54 9.58 5.18
C ARG A 20 -13.11 9.18 5.54
N ILE A 21 -12.48 8.36 4.71
CA ILE A 21 -11.09 7.91 4.90
C ILE A 21 -10.21 8.61 3.87
N THR A 22 -9.12 9.22 4.32
CA THR A 22 -8.06 9.74 3.44
C THR A 22 -6.78 8.98 3.71
N LEU A 23 -6.19 8.39 2.68
CA LEU A 23 -5.00 7.56 2.75
C LEU A 23 -3.92 8.17 1.86
N THR A 24 -2.71 8.31 2.40
CA THR A 24 -1.54 8.74 1.64
C THR A 24 -0.53 7.59 1.60
N THR A 25 -0.18 7.18 0.38
CA THR A 25 0.78 6.10 0.13
C THR A 25 2.14 6.68 -0.21
N PHE A 26 3.20 6.14 0.40
CA PHE A 26 4.59 6.54 0.14
C PHE A 26 5.43 5.35 -0.33
N TRP A 27 6.41 5.63 -1.17
CA TRP A 27 7.51 4.70 -1.40
C TRP A 27 8.37 4.60 -0.15
N CYS A 28 8.73 3.38 0.23
CA CYS A 28 9.56 3.11 1.40
C CYS A 28 10.60 2.03 1.07
N THR A 29 11.81 2.20 1.60
CA THR A 29 12.84 1.15 1.58
C THR A 29 12.98 0.54 2.97
N LEU A 30 12.95 -0.79 3.05
CA LEU A 30 13.24 -1.51 4.29
C LEU A 30 14.74 -1.46 4.55
N ALA A 31 15.14 -0.66 5.54
CA ALA A 31 16.55 -0.41 5.83
C ALA A 31 17.14 -1.41 6.82
N ASP A 32 16.34 -1.96 7.72
CA ASP A 32 16.80 -2.94 8.71
C ASP A 32 15.64 -3.77 9.34
N GLY A 33 15.89 -5.06 9.54
CA GLY A 33 14.94 -6.06 10.07
C GLY A 33 13.72 -6.30 9.17
N ASP A 34 12.78 -7.11 9.65
CA ASP A 34 11.57 -7.48 8.91
C ASP A 34 10.31 -6.89 9.56
N PRO A 35 9.28 -6.50 8.77
CA PRO A 35 8.00 -6.13 9.35
C PRO A 35 7.36 -7.35 10.02
N THR A 36 6.74 -7.12 11.16
CA THR A 36 6.03 -8.15 11.93
C THR A 36 4.55 -7.81 11.88
N ALA A 37 3.71 -8.80 11.57
CA ALA A 37 2.26 -8.63 11.62
C ALA A 37 1.82 -8.37 13.07
N THR A 38 1.38 -7.15 13.37
CA THR A 38 0.84 -6.77 14.69
C THR A 38 -0.68 -6.69 14.71
N GLU A 39 -1.33 -6.83 13.55
CA GLU A 39 -2.79 -6.88 13.38
C GLU A 39 -3.19 -8.02 12.42
N HIS A 40 -4.49 -8.18 12.17
CA HIS A 40 -5.16 -9.39 11.64
C HIS A 40 -4.51 -10.01 10.38
N GLU A 41 -4.36 -11.34 10.48
CA GLU A 41 -4.20 -12.35 9.43
C GLU A 41 -2.79 -12.62 8.88
N GLU A 42 -2.31 -11.89 7.89
CA GLU A 42 -1.13 -12.30 7.12
C GLU A 42 -0.30 -11.11 6.60
N LEU A 43 1.01 -11.28 6.57
CA LEU A 43 1.93 -10.36 5.92
C LEU A 43 2.79 -11.12 4.91
N ALA A 44 2.74 -10.72 3.64
CA ALA A 44 3.49 -11.35 2.56
C ALA A 44 4.11 -10.31 1.62
N TRP A 45 5.31 -10.60 1.14
CA TRP A 45 5.93 -9.87 0.04
C TRP A 45 5.39 -10.39 -1.29
N VAL A 46 4.83 -9.49 -2.10
CA VAL A 46 4.18 -9.85 -3.37
C VAL A 46 4.85 -9.08 -4.51
N PRO A 47 5.17 -9.73 -5.65
CA PRO A 47 5.65 -9.02 -6.84
C PRO A 47 4.65 -7.97 -7.30
N THR A 48 5.13 -6.81 -7.77
CA THR A 48 4.28 -5.69 -8.22
C THR A 48 3.30 -6.09 -9.33
N ALA A 49 3.71 -6.99 -10.23
CA ALA A 49 2.86 -7.56 -11.29
C ALA A 49 1.67 -8.38 -10.75
N ASN A 50 1.76 -8.88 -9.52
CA ASN A 50 0.72 -9.69 -8.90
C ASN A 50 -0.22 -8.86 -8.02
N LEU A 51 0.07 -7.59 -7.75
CA LEU A 51 -0.78 -6.74 -6.90
C LEU A 51 -2.22 -6.67 -7.42
N ALA A 52 -2.42 -6.58 -8.74
CA ALA A 52 -3.73 -6.53 -9.36
C ALA A 52 -4.57 -7.82 -9.18
N SER A 53 -3.97 -8.92 -8.73
CA SER A 53 -4.67 -10.18 -8.47
C SER A 53 -5.28 -10.29 -7.07
N LEU A 54 -4.92 -9.38 -6.16
CA LEU A 54 -5.40 -9.35 -4.79
C LEU A 54 -6.68 -8.52 -4.66
N GLU A 55 -7.48 -8.82 -3.65
CA GLU A 55 -8.63 -8.01 -3.28
C GLU A 55 -8.16 -6.83 -2.42
N TRP A 56 -8.30 -5.62 -2.94
CA TRP A 56 -7.91 -4.38 -2.25
C TRP A 56 -9.13 -3.65 -1.73
N ALA A 57 -8.97 -2.97 -0.59
CA ALA A 57 -9.98 -2.03 -0.16
C ALA A 57 -10.09 -0.87 -1.17
N PRO A 58 -11.29 -0.27 -1.34
CA PRO A 58 -11.50 0.79 -2.33
C PRO A 58 -10.50 1.95 -2.24
N ALA A 59 -10.01 2.27 -1.05
CA ALA A 59 -9.05 3.35 -0.83
C ALA A 59 -7.64 3.09 -1.35
N ASP A 60 -7.26 1.82 -1.49
CA ASP A 60 -5.93 1.41 -1.91
C ASP A 60 -5.82 1.20 -3.42
N ILE A 61 -6.95 0.95 -4.12
CA ILE A 61 -6.99 0.67 -5.56
C ILE A 61 -6.21 1.71 -6.39
N PRO A 62 -6.38 3.04 -6.19
CA PRO A 62 -5.66 4.01 -7.02
C PRO A 62 -4.13 3.95 -6.82
N ALA A 63 -3.68 3.65 -5.60
CA ALA A 63 -2.24 3.47 -5.34
C ALA A 63 -1.72 2.21 -6.03
N VAL A 64 -2.46 1.10 -5.96
CA VAL A 64 -2.10 -0.16 -6.63
C VAL A 64 -1.98 0.02 -8.14
N GLU A 65 -2.93 0.71 -8.77
CA GLU A 65 -2.90 0.99 -10.21
C GLU A 65 -1.66 1.79 -10.61
N LEU A 66 -1.31 2.83 -9.85
CA LEU A 66 -0.10 3.65 -10.09
C LEU A 66 1.18 2.83 -9.91
N ILE A 67 1.26 2.04 -8.84
CA ILE A 67 2.40 1.18 -8.55
C ILE A 67 2.57 0.16 -9.68
N THR A 68 1.51 -0.54 -10.08
CA THR A 68 1.58 -1.54 -11.17
C THR A 68 1.97 -0.90 -12.52
N ALA A 69 1.51 0.32 -12.81
CA ALA A 69 1.87 1.02 -14.04
C ALA A 69 3.33 1.52 -14.06
N SER A 70 3.91 1.82 -12.89
CA SER A 70 5.28 2.35 -12.77
C SER A 70 6.39 1.32 -13.03
N VAL A 71 6.07 0.03 -13.06
CA VAL A 71 7.02 -1.09 -13.20
C VAL A 71 6.89 -1.80 -14.56
N ALA A 72 6.33 -1.12 -15.57
CA ALA A 72 6.19 -1.62 -16.94
C ALA A 72 7.47 -1.46 -17.79
#